data_AF-A0A7V3L0V9-F1
#
_entry.id   AF-A0A7V3L0V9-F1
#
_cell.length_a   1.000
_cell.length_b   1.000
_cell.length_c   1.000
_cell.angle_alpha   90.00
_cell.angle_beta   90.00
_cell.angle_gamma   90.00
#
_symmetry.space_group_name_H-M   'P 1'
#
loop_
_entity.id
_entity.type
_entity.pdbx_description
1 polymer ?
#
loop_
_entity_poly.entity_id
_entity_poly.type
_entity_poly.pdbx_seq_one_letter_code
_entity_poly.pdbx_strand_id
1 'polypeptide(L)'
;MNFAGYFNWRSRSKGKEPYVLKVDEPQNLYGIHADLMTRTLEQGEKILYLIYSPIWEAEETPASIKFISRKWKEEGIKAVLADKASHALAVTEGSFIISKDYHHKSVAPSVQRIPFEQVLAVSLGSTLLLGWLTIAYINNGHFATVNLNYHTTTGRDHFHKAIRVYRERIKPIPKDCLLTRRTWAEVWTNLSLAEMESLSLLKTDEEFALFFFRSSETWTTRKRWFRKMLLCVKPKSLFLVTNLGIFYIIEEPPIKPGMLSFGSEISSLPLEVIASASLEEEANADKISPILNLRFGRNSIFSDWEVPFNQADIICARDFLQWLIAYKFNKNFKL
;
A
#
# COMPACT_ATOMS: atom_id res chain seq x y z
N MET A 1 -36.45 -31.84 -6.42
CA MET A 1 -35.43 -32.91 -6.51
C MET A 1 -34.22 -32.48 -5.71
N ASN A 2 -33.79 -33.34 -4.78
CA ASN A 2 -32.66 -33.15 -3.88
C ASN A 2 -31.34 -33.10 -4.67
N PHE A 3 -30.60 -32.01 -4.56
CA PHE A 3 -29.16 -31.99 -4.82
C PHE A 3 -28.41 -31.97 -3.48
N ALA A 4 -28.54 -33.08 -2.76
CA ALA A 4 -27.57 -33.47 -1.74
C ALA A 4 -26.54 -34.35 -2.44
N GLY A 5 -25.35 -33.81 -2.72
CA GLY A 5 -24.28 -34.57 -3.36
C GLY A 5 -23.05 -33.71 -3.66
N TYR A 6 -22.02 -33.89 -2.84
CA TYR A 6 -20.64 -33.39 -3.01
C TYR A 6 -20.33 -31.92 -2.66
N PHE A 7 -20.72 -31.46 -1.47
CA PHE A 7 -19.82 -30.58 -0.71
C PHE A 7 -18.79 -31.50 -0.03
N ASN A 8 -17.53 -31.52 -0.49
CA ASN A 8 -16.50 -32.32 0.15
C ASN A 8 -15.92 -31.56 1.36
N TRP A 9 -15.90 -32.23 2.50
CA TRP A 9 -15.86 -31.69 3.85
C TRP A 9 -14.43 -31.45 4.36
N ARG A 10 -13.58 -30.71 3.64
CA ARG A 10 -12.39 -30.06 4.25
C ARG A 10 -12.88 -28.89 5.13
N SER A 11 -13.56 -29.32 6.19
CA SER A 11 -14.01 -28.69 7.43
C SER A 11 -14.05 -27.17 7.39
N ARG A 12 -15.24 -26.58 7.66
CA ARG A 12 -15.41 -25.16 8.03
C ARG A 12 -14.14 -24.68 8.70
N SER A 13 -13.28 -24.02 7.93
CA SER A 13 -12.07 -23.42 8.46
C SER A 13 -12.51 -22.62 9.67
N LYS A 14 -11.68 -22.60 10.71
CA LYS A 14 -11.94 -21.70 11.85
C LYS A 14 -11.21 -20.37 11.65
N GLY A 15 -10.55 -20.19 10.51
CA GLY A 15 -9.62 -19.11 10.24
C GLY A 15 -8.42 -19.12 11.18
N LYS A 16 -8.06 -20.26 11.77
CA LYS A 16 -6.98 -20.40 12.77
C LYS A 16 -5.81 -21.24 12.27
N GLU A 17 -5.69 -21.36 10.96
CA GLU A 17 -4.57 -22.02 10.32
C GLU A 17 -3.25 -21.31 10.71
N PRO A 18 -2.15 -22.05 10.88
CA PRO A 18 -0.94 -21.52 11.51
C PRO A 18 -0.12 -20.54 10.66
N TYR A 19 -0.35 -20.47 9.35
CA TYR A 19 0.47 -19.67 8.45
C TYR A 19 -0.32 -19.14 7.25
N VAL A 20 0.11 -18.01 6.71
CA VAL A 20 -0.30 -17.53 5.38
C VAL A 20 0.22 -18.51 4.33
N LEU A 21 -0.59 -18.80 3.32
CA LEU A 21 -0.32 -19.83 2.33
C LEU A 21 -0.45 -19.30 0.92
N LYS A 22 0.54 -19.59 0.06
CA LYS A 22 0.34 -19.57 -1.39
C LYS A 22 -0.47 -20.80 -1.80
N VAL A 23 -1.51 -20.58 -2.60
CA VAL A 23 -2.42 -21.60 -3.08
C VAL A 23 -2.40 -21.59 -4.60
N ASP A 24 -2.40 -22.76 -5.23
CA ASP A 24 -2.29 -22.85 -6.70
C ASP A 24 -3.63 -22.61 -7.40
N GLU A 25 -4.73 -23.07 -6.79
CA GLU A 25 -6.05 -23.04 -7.41
C GLU A 25 -7.13 -22.71 -6.36
N PRO A 26 -8.25 -22.03 -6.75
CA PRO A 26 -9.32 -21.64 -5.84
C PRO A 26 -9.88 -22.78 -4.98
N GLN A 27 -10.08 -23.97 -5.56
CA GLN A 27 -10.58 -25.16 -4.86
C GLN A 27 -9.69 -25.62 -3.70
N ASN A 28 -8.42 -25.19 -3.67
CA ASN A 28 -7.46 -25.54 -2.63
C ASN A 28 -7.47 -24.53 -1.46
N LEU A 29 -8.30 -23.47 -1.53
CA LEU A 29 -8.50 -22.54 -0.43
C LEU A 29 -9.27 -23.20 0.73
N TYR A 30 -9.05 -22.68 1.94
CA TYR A 30 -9.71 -23.17 3.14
C TYR A 30 -11.15 -22.66 3.26
N GLY A 31 -12.07 -23.55 3.67
CA GLY A 31 -13.44 -23.19 3.99
C GLY A 31 -14.21 -22.56 2.83
N ILE A 32 -15.04 -21.55 3.13
CA ILE A 32 -15.95 -20.92 2.16
C ILE A 32 -15.21 -20.09 1.09
N HIS A 33 -13.93 -19.77 1.31
CA HIS A 33 -13.13 -19.00 0.36
C HIS A 33 -12.98 -19.71 -0.99
N ALA A 34 -12.93 -21.05 -1.00
CA ALA A 34 -12.88 -21.83 -2.24
C ALA A 34 -14.11 -21.57 -3.12
N ASP A 35 -15.31 -21.68 -2.54
CA ASP A 35 -16.57 -21.45 -3.27
C ASP A 35 -16.70 -19.99 -3.70
N LEU A 36 -16.39 -19.04 -2.81
CA LEU A 36 -16.49 -17.61 -3.11
C LEU A 36 -15.56 -17.19 -4.25
N MET A 37 -14.30 -17.64 -4.21
CA MET A 37 -13.32 -17.31 -5.23
C MET A 37 -13.72 -17.95 -6.57
N THR A 38 -14.07 -19.24 -6.57
CA THR A 38 -14.46 -19.97 -7.78
C THR A 38 -15.67 -19.34 -8.49
N ARG A 39 -16.67 -18.87 -7.73
CA ARG A 39 -17.86 -18.23 -8.31
C ARG A 39 -17.63 -16.81 -8.80
N THR A 40 -16.60 -16.14 -8.30
CA THR A 40 -16.30 -14.75 -8.67
C THR A 40 -15.44 -14.67 -9.93
N LEU A 41 -14.57 -15.66 -10.15
CA LEU A 41 -13.71 -15.73 -11.33
C LEU A 41 -14.54 -15.77 -12.61
N GLU A 42 -14.14 -14.94 -13.58
CA GLU A 42 -14.74 -14.97 -14.90
C GLU A 42 -14.24 -16.18 -15.70
N GLN A 43 -15.02 -16.61 -16.69
CA GLN A 43 -14.63 -17.76 -17.51
C GLN A 43 -13.33 -17.47 -18.25
N GLY A 44 -12.30 -18.28 -18.00
CA GLY A 44 -10.97 -18.12 -18.60
C GLY A 44 -10.07 -17.07 -17.93
N GLU A 45 -10.53 -16.42 -16.86
CA GLU A 45 -9.71 -15.48 -16.09
C GLU A 45 -8.56 -16.23 -15.41
N LYS A 46 -7.33 -15.80 -15.70
CA LYS A 46 -6.13 -16.41 -15.15
C LYS A 46 -5.76 -15.79 -13.80
N ILE A 47 -5.67 -16.63 -12.77
CA ILE A 47 -5.02 -16.28 -11.51
C ILE A 47 -3.50 -16.33 -11.68
N LEU A 48 -2.83 -15.25 -11.30
CA LEU A 48 -1.37 -15.13 -11.35
C LEU A 48 -0.74 -15.41 -9.99
N TYR A 49 -1.43 -15.03 -8.92
CA TYR A 49 -1.02 -15.31 -7.55
C TYR A 49 -2.24 -15.45 -6.66
N LEU A 50 -2.25 -16.44 -5.78
CA LEU A 50 -3.36 -16.66 -4.86
C LEU A 50 -2.79 -16.98 -3.48
N ILE A 51 -3.32 -16.30 -2.47
CA ILE A 51 -2.96 -16.51 -1.08
C ILE A 51 -4.18 -16.70 -0.21
N TYR A 52 -4.03 -17.53 0.82
CA TYR A 52 -4.92 -17.62 1.97
C TYR A 52 -4.21 -17.02 3.19
N SER A 53 -4.91 -16.16 3.93
CA SER A 53 -4.47 -15.55 5.16
C SER A 53 -5.45 -15.89 6.28
N PRO A 54 -5.02 -16.58 7.36
CA PRO A 54 -5.88 -16.87 8.51
C PRO A 54 -6.26 -15.58 9.27
N ILE A 55 -7.19 -15.69 10.22
CA ILE A 55 -7.55 -14.62 11.15
C ILE A 55 -6.31 -14.21 11.93
N TRP A 56 -6.07 -12.91 11.97
CA TRP A 56 -5.14 -12.32 12.92
C TRP A 56 -5.90 -11.67 14.07
N GLU A 57 -5.49 -11.95 15.31
CA GLU A 57 -6.23 -11.53 16.51
C GLU A 57 -6.02 -10.04 16.90
N ALA A 58 -5.21 -9.28 16.16
CA ALA A 58 -5.01 -7.86 16.44
C ALA A 58 -6.30 -7.06 16.21
N GLU A 59 -6.67 -6.25 17.20
CA GLU A 59 -7.86 -5.38 17.19
C GLU A 59 -7.65 -4.10 16.38
N GLU A 60 -6.39 -3.68 16.23
CA GLU A 60 -6.04 -2.47 15.50
C GLU A 60 -4.78 -2.68 14.66
N THR A 61 -4.82 -2.19 13.42
CA THR A 61 -3.59 -1.85 12.68
C THR A 61 -2.97 -0.65 13.41
N PRO A 62 -1.65 -0.65 13.70
CA PRO A 62 -1.02 0.39 14.50
C PRO A 62 -1.39 1.78 14.02
N ALA A 63 -1.86 2.63 14.94
CA ALA A 63 -2.28 3.99 14.63
C ALA A 63 -1.17 4.87 14.04
N SER A 64 0.09 4.41 14.12
CA SER A 64 1.31 5.12 13.74
C SER A 64 1.57 5.22 12.25
N ILE A 65 0.83 4.50 11.40
CA ILE A 65 1.00 4.57 9.95
C ILE A 65 -0.37 4.75 9.28
N LYS A 66 -1.00 5.90 9.55
CA LYS A 66 -2.20 6.34 8.84
C LYS A 66 -1.75 7.10 7.60
N PHE A 67 -1.30 6.36 6.58
CA PHE A 67 -0.96 6.92 5.27
C PHE A 67 -2.18 7.14 4.39
N ILE A 68 -3.16 7.79 5.00
CA ILE A 68 -4.34 8.27 4.35
C ILE A 68 -4.64 9.63 4.98
N SER A 69 -4.02 10.66 4.39
CA SER A 69 -4.30 12.10 4.46
C SER A 69 -4.88 12.65 5.78
N ARG A 70 -4.25 13.70 6.35
CA ARG A 70 -4.87 14.53 7.41
C ARG A 70 -6.34 14.90 7.08
N LYS A 71 -6.61 15.16 5.80
CA LYS A 71 -7.92 15.51 5.25
C LYS A 71 -8.96 14.40 5.40
N TRP A 72 -8.56 13.13 5.32
CA TRP A 72 -9.46 12.00 5.52
C TRP A 72 -9.96 11.88 6.95
N LYS A 73 -9.09 12.22 7.90
CA LYS A 73 -9.44 12.29 9.31
C LYS A 73 -10.40 13.45 9.58
N GLU A 74 -10.28 14.55 8.84
CA GLU A 74 -11.19 15.72 8.88
C GLU A 74 -12.53 15.46 8.17
N GLU A 75 -12.52 14.69 7.08
CA GLU A 75 -13.69 14.21 6.34
C GLU A 75 -14.40 13.04 7.04
N GLY A 76 -13.96 12.66 8.25
CA GLY A 76 -14.61 11.63 9.06
C GLY A 76 -14.37 10.19 8.60
N ILE A 77 -13.42 9.97 7.69
CA ILE A 77 -13.03 8.63 7.26
C ILE A 77 -12.21 7.98 8.39
N LYS A 78 -12.90 7.19 9.22
CA LYS A 78 -12.27 6.42 10.28
C LYS A 78 -11.26 5.44 9.65
N ALA A 79 -10.07 5.37 10.23
CA ALA A 79 -9.12 4.30 9.92
C ALA A 79 -9.87 2.96 10.05
N VAL A 80 -10.04 2.26 8.93
CA VAL A 80 -10.79 1.02 8.88
C VAL A 80 -9.94 -0.04 9.57
N LEU A 81 -10.31 -0.40 10.79
CA LEU A 81 -9.72 -1.52 11.50
C LEU A 81 -9.86 -2.75 10.59
N ALA A 82 -8.76 -3.46 10.32
CA ALA A 82 -8.91 -4.73 9.62
C ALA A 82 -9.73 -5.65 10.52
N ASP A 83 -10.88 -6.08 10.02
CA ASP A 83 -11.76 -6.94 10.81
C ASP A 83 -11.08 -8.27 11.13
N LYS A 84 -11.38 -8.83 12.31
CA LYS A 84 -10.94 -10.17 12.71
C LYS A 84 -11.62 -11.23 11.82
N ALA A 85 -11.01 -11.48 10.67
CA ALA A 85 -11.51 -12.37 9.63
C ALA A 85 -10.34 -13.06 8.92
N SER A 86 -10.56 -14.27 8.38
CA SER A 86 -9.64 -14.84 7.41
C SER A 86 -9.94 -14.26 6.03
N HIS A 87 -8.93 -14.25 5.18
CA HIS A 87 -8.99 -13.66 3.86
C HIS A 87 -8.38 -14.61 2.83
N ALA A 88 -8.84 -14.52 1.60
CA ALA A 88 -8.06 -14.96 0.45
C ALA A 88 -7.92 -13.81 -0.54
N LEU A 89 -6.72 -13.63 -1.08
CA LEU A 89 -6.39 -12.62 -2.08
C LEU A 89 -5.90 -13.32 -3.34
N ALA A 90 -6.63 -13.16 -4.43
CA ALA A 90 -6.17 -13.48 -5.77
C ALA A 90 -5.73 -12.21 -6.50
N VAL A 91 -4.61 -12.31 -7.20
CA VAL A 91 -4.16 -11.33 -8.20
C VAL A 91 -4.36 -11.98 -9.56
N THR A 92 -5.24 -11.40 -10.38
CA THR A 92 -5.53 -11.88 -11.73
C THR A 92 -4.82 -11.00 -12.77
N GLU A 93 -5.13 -11.19 -14.04
CA GLU A 93 -4.58 -10.34 -15.11
C GLU A 93 -5.07 -8.90 -15.05
N GLY A 94 -6.23 -8.65 -14.45
CA GLY A 94 -6.85 -7.32 -14.43
C GLY A 94 -7.49 -6.91 -13.10
N SER A 95 -7.51 -7.77 -12.08
CA SER A 95 -8.16 -7.44 -10.82
C SER A 95 -7.51 -8.08 -9.59
N PHE A 96 -7.78 -7.49 -8.44
CA PHE A 96 -7.72 -8.18 -7.16
C PHE A 96 -9.08 -8.82 -6.87
N ILE A 97 -9.10 -10.05 -6.40
CA ILE A 97 -10.30 -10.68 -5.85
C ILE A 97 -10.01 -11.03 -4.41
N ILE A 98 -10.83 -10.50 -3.49
CA ILE A 98 -10.62 -10.64 -2.06
C ILE A 98 -11.88 -11.24 -1.46
N SER A 99 -11.75 -12.43 -0.90
CA SER A 99 -12.80 -13.03 -0.08
C SER A 99 -12.47 -12.89 1.40
N LYS A 100 -13.51 -12.82 2.22
CA LYS A 100 -13.45 -12.53 3.64
C LYS A 100 -14.46 -13.39 4.39
N ASP A 101 -14.03 -14.01 5.47
CA ASP A 101 -14.88 -14.79 6.36
C ASP A 101 -14.57 -14.44 7.82
N TYR A 102 -15.60 -13.98 8.54
CA TYR A 102 -15.50 -13.62 9.96
C TYR A 102 -15.58 -14.84 10.88
N HIS A 103 -15.89 -16.02 10.35
CA HIS A 103 -16.08 -17.26 11.12
C HIS A 103 -17.16 -17.15 12.20
N HIS A 104 -18.12 -16.26 11.98
CA HIS A 104 -19.21 -15.98 12.91
C HIS A 104 -20.57 -16.21 12.23
N LYS A 105 -21.46 -16.97 12.88
CA LYS A 105 -22.74 -17.39 12.28
C LYS A 105 -23.66 -16.23 11.88
N SER A 106 -23.53 -15.07 12.51
CA SER A 106 -24.39 -13.90 12.25
C SER A 106 -23.86 -12.98 11.16
N VAL A 107 -22.65 -13.21 10.63
CA VAL A 107 -22.04 -12.36 9.61
C VAL A 107 -21.74 -13.21 8.40
N ALA A 108 -22.41 -12.92 7.29
CA ALA A 108 -22.17 -13.63 6.05
C ALA A 108 -20.75 -13.35 5.54
N PRO A 109 -20.05 -14.36 5.00
CA PRO A 109 -18.78 -14.14 4.32
C PRO A 109 -19.03 -13.35 3.03
N SER A 110 -18.02 -12.60 2.58
CA SER A 110 -18.12 -11.70 1.44
C SER A 110 -16.97 -11.90 0.47
N VAL A 111 -17.19 -11.52 -0.79
CA VAL A 111 -16.16 -11.45 -1.81
C VAL A 111 -16.32 -10.17 -2.60
N GLN A 112 -15.19 -9.56 -2.96
CA GLN A 112 -15.14 -8.36 -3.77
C GLN A 112 -14.09 -8.50 -4.86
N ARG A 113 -14.43 -8.00 -6.04
CA ARG A 113 -13.49 -7.78 -7.15
C ARG A 113 -13.13 -6.29 -7.17
N ILE A 114 -11.83 -6.00 -7.25
CA ILE A 114 -11.27 -4.66 -7.39
C ILE A 114 -10.46 -4.64 -8.69
N PRO A 115 -11.02 -4.15 -9.79
CA PRO A 115 -10.29 -3.98 -11.04
C PRO A 115 -9.07 -3.06 -10.87
N PHE A 116 -7.96 -3.35 -11.54
CA PHE A 116 -6.72 -2.59 -11.38
C PHE A 116 -6.85 -1.12 -11.79
N GLU A 117 -7.72 -0.81 -12.74
CA GLU A 117 -8.05 0.55 -13.15
C GLU A 117 -8.81 1.34 -12.08
N GLN A 118 -9.34 0.69 -11.04
CA GLN A 118 -9.95 1.34 -9.88
C GLN A 118 -8.96 1.52 -8.73
N VAL A 119 -7.81 0.82 -8.76
CA VAL A 119 -6.80 0.90 -7.71
C VAL A 119 -6.10 2.26 -7.75
N LEU A 120 -5.95 2.85 -6.57
CA LEU A 120 -5.28 4.12 -6.32
C LEU A 120 -3.90 3.93 -5.69
N ALA A 121 -3.83 3.08 -4.67
CA ALA A 121 -2.62 2.77 -3.95
C ALA A 121 -2.70 1.38 -3.33
N VAL A 122 -1.54 0.75 -3.16
CA VAL A 122 -1.39 -0.50 -2.42
C VAL A 122 -0.27 -0.31 -1.40
N SER A 123 -0.58 -0.38 -0.11
CA SER A 123 0.40 -0.29 0.97
C SER A 123 0.65 -1.65 1.61
N LEU A 124 1.93 -1.97 1.84
CA LEU A 124 2.35 -3.04 2.73
C LEU A 124 3.09 -2.45 3.91
N GLY A 125 2.69 -2.82 5.12
CA GLY A 125 3.42 -2.41 6.31
C GLY A 125 3.57 -3.53 7.31
N SER A 126 4.44 -3.28 8.28
CA SER A 126 4.67 -4.21 9.39
C SER A 126 5.18 -3.48 10.60
N THR A 127 4.81 -3.96 11.79
CA THR A 127 5.48 -3.67 13.06
C THR A 127 5.61 -4.97 13.85
N LEU A 128 6.82 -5.30 14.29
CA LEU A 128 7.12 -6.55 15.01
C LEU A 128 6.55 -7.79 14.27
N LEU A 129 5.58 -8.49 14.87
CA LEU A 129 4.94 -9.70 14.32
C LEU A 129 3.69 -9.41 13.49
N LEU A 130 3.21 -8.17 13.47
CA LEU A 130 2.01 -7.77 12.75
C LEU A 130 2.37 -7.15 11.40
N GLY A 131 1.83 -7.73 10.32
CA GLY A 131 1.89 -7.18 8.97
C GLY A 131 0.49 -6.81 8.50
N TRP A 132 0.41 -5.85 7.58
CA TRP A 132 -0.84 -5.48 6.94
C TRP A 132 -0.65 -5.17 5.47
N LEU A 133 -1.72 -5.43 4.71
CA LEU A 133 -1.93 -4.97 3.34
C LEU A 133 -3.13 -4.05 3.34
N THR A 134 -2.99 -2.88 2.72
CA THR A 134 -4.08 -1.94 2.45
C THR A 134 -4.18 -1.72 0.94
N ILE A 135 -5.36 -1.93 0.36
CA ILE A 135 -5.64 -1.54 -1.03
C ILE A 135 -6.65 -0.41 -1.00
N ALA A 136 -6.24 0.76 -1.51
CA ALA A 136 -7.08 1.92 -1.72
C ALA A 136 -7.60 1.94 -3.16
N TYR A 137 -8.91 2.13 -3.34
CA TYR A 137 -9.55 2.04 -4.65
C TYR A 137 -10.82 2.90 -4.72
N ILE A 138 -11.33 3.09 -5.94
CA ILE A 138 -12.63 3.72 -6.16
C ILE A 138 -13.72 2.65 -6.23
N ASN A 139 -14.76 2.78 -5.41
CA ASN A 139 -15.95 1.94 -5.43
C ASN A 139 -17.20 2.81 -5.51
N ASN A 140 -18.04 2.61 -6.53
CA ASN A 140 -19.31 3.32 -6.71
C ASN A 140 -19.19 4.85 -6.56
N GLY A 141 -18.13 5.45 -7.09
CA GLY A 141 -17.94 6.90 -7.02
C GLY A 141 -17.37 7.41 -5.68
N HIS A 142 -16.95 6.52 -4.78
CA HIS A 142 -16.36 6.87 -3.49
C HIS A 142 -15.01 6.20 -3.33
N PHE A 143 -14.14 6.77 -2.50
CA PHE A 143 -12.91 6.09 -2.13
C PHE A 143 -13.23 5.02 -1.08
N ALA A 144 -12.75 3.82 -1.33
CA ALA A 144 -12.86 2.67 -0.45
C ALA A 144 -11.47 2.11 -0.12
N THR A 145 -11.40 1.38 0.99
CA THR A 145 -10.20 0.64 1.38
C THR A 145 -10.56 -0.78 1.77
N VAL A 146 -9.63 -1.69 1.54
CA VAL A 146 -9.66 -3.04 2.13
C VAL A 146 -8.33 -3.30 2.81
N ASN A 147 -8.42 -3.81 4.04
CA ASN A 147 -7.27 -4.06 4.90
C ASN A 147 -7.22 -5.55 5.28
N LEU A 148 -6.04 -6.16 5.13
CA LEU A 148 -5.77 -7.54 5.53
C LEU A 148 -4.62 -7.52 6.51
N ASN A 149 -4.84 -8.03 7.73
CA ASN A 149 -3.77 -8.26 8.70
C ASN A 149 -3.23 -9.69 8.58
N TYR A 150 -1.93 -9.86 8.82
CA TYR A 150 -1.27 -11.15 8.76
C TYR A 150 -0.07 -11.22 9.72
N HIS A 151 0.36 -12.45 10.03
CA HIS A 151 1.59 -12.67 10.78
C HIS A 151 2.81 -12.40 9.88
N THR A 152 3.69 -11.46 10.23
CA THR A 152 4.83 -11.06 9.36
C THR A 152 5.72 -12.24 8.98
N THR A 153 6.03 -13.13 9.92
CA THR A 153 6.93 -14.27 9.68
C THR A 153 6.43 -15.28 8.65
N THR A 154 5.13 -15.35 8.41
CA THR A 154 4.55 -16.30 7.43
C THR A 154 3.96 -15.59 6.22
N GLY A 155 3.54 -14.33 6.36
CA GLY A 155 2.86 -13.57 5.32
C GLY A 155 3.73 -12.62 4.51
N ARG A 156 4.83 -12.10 5.06
CA ARG A 156 5.62 -11.01 4.42
C ARG A 156 5.90 -11.30 2.95
N ASP A 157 6.60 -12.40 2.67
CA ASP A 157 7.02 -12.75 1.31
C ASP A 157 5.84 -13.01 0.38
N HIS A 158 4.77 -13.63 0.88
CA HIS A 158 3.57 -13.93 0.10
C HIS A 158 2.85 -12.65 -0.32
N PHE A 159 2.64 -11.72 0.61
CA PHE A 159 2.03 -10.43 0.29
C PHE A 159 2.92 -9.58 -0.61
N HIS A 160 4.23 -9.55 -0.40
CA HIS A 160 5.16 -8.84 -1.29
C HIS A 160 5.13 -9.41 -2.72
N LYS A 161 5.14 -10.75 -2.88
CA LYS A 161 5.01 -11.41 -4.18
C LYS A 161 3.68 -11.09 -4.86
N ALA A 162 2.57 -11.12 -4.13
CA ALA A 162 1.26 -10.74 -4.66
C ALA A 162 1.27 -9.31 -5.21
N ILE A 163 1.84 -8.36 -4.46
CA ILE A 163 1.89 -6.96 -4.89
C ILE A 163 2.88 -6.75 -6.03
N ARG A 164 4.02 -7.46 -6.06
CA ARG A 164 4.92 -7.47 -7.21
C ARG A 164 4.21 -7.94 -8.49
N VAL A 165 3.43 -9.02 -8.42
CA VAL A 165 2.65 -9.54 -9.57
C VAL A 165 1.62 -8.50 -10.05
N TYR A 166 0.96 -7.78 -9.15
CA TYR A 166 0.11 -6.64 -9.53
C TYR A 166 0.91 -5.54 -10.22
N ARG A 167 2.08 -5.17 -9.68
CA ARG A 167 2.93 -4.11 -10.24
C ARG A 167 3.45 -4.43 -11.63
N GLU A 168 3.70 -5.70 -11.94
CA GLU A 168 4.05 -6.16 -13.28
C GLU A 168 2.92 -5.95 -14.32
N ARG A 169 1.69 -5.66 -13.86
CA ARG A 169 0.54 -5.29 -14.71
C ARG A 169 0.33 -3.79 -14.85
N ILE A 170 1.04 -2.98 -14.07
CA ILE A 170 1.00 -1.53 -14.21
C ILE A 170 1.72 -1.14 -15.51
N LYS A 171 1.08 -0.27 -16.31
CA LYS A 171 1.66 0.18 -17.57
C LYS A 171 2.95 0.97 -17.31
N PRO A 172 4.10 0.52 -17.84
CA PRO A 172 5.36 1.22 -17.64
C PRO A 172 5.36 2.56 -18.37
N ILE A 173 6.13 3.51 -17.83
CA ILE A 173 6.49 4.74 -18.50
C ILE A 173 7.44 4.38 -19.66
N PRO A 174 7.17 4.87 -20.89
CA PRO A 174 8.05 4.63 -22.02
C PRO A 174 9.49 5.05 -21.72
N LYS A 175 10.45 4.21 -22.15
CA LYS A 175 11.88 4.44 -21.90
C LYS A 175 12.38 5.77 -22.48
N ASP A 176 11.71 6.27 -23.52
CA ASP A 176 12.06 7.48 -24.27
C ASP A 176 11.65 8.78 -23.56
N CYS A 177 10.81 8.71 -22.52
CA CYS A 177 10.36 9.87 -21.75
C CYS A 177 11.31 10.23 -20.58
N LEU A 178 12.55 9.72 -20.57
CA LEU A 178 13.38 9.66 -19.37
C LEU A 178 14.74 10.34 -19.60
N LEU A 179 15.01 11.40 -18.84
CA LEU A 179 16.21 12.22 -18.99
C LEU A 179 17.42 11.66 -18.23
N THR A 180 17.22 10.92 -17.12
CA THR A 180 18.32 10.29 -16.37
C THR A 180 17.79 9.15 -15.49
N ARG A 181 18.49 8.00 -15.47
CA ARG A 181 18.17 6.89 -14.56
C ARG A 181 19.06 6.96 -13.33
N ARG A 182 18.49 6.74 -12.16
CA ARG A 182 19.23 6.53 -10.91
C ARG A 182 19.54 5.05 -10.75
N THR A 183 20.67 4.75 -10.11
CA THR A 183 21.01 3.36 -9.81
C THR A 183 20.27 2.89 -8.57
N TRP A 184 19.93 1.60 -8.51
CA TRP A 184 19.37 1.02 -7.29
C TRP A 184 20.34 1.10 -6.11
N ALA A 185 21.66 1.04 -6.37
CA ALA A 185 22.67 1.25 -5.34
C ALA A 185 22.54 2.61 -4.64
N GLU A 186 22.25 3.68 -5.40
CA GLU A 186 21.97 5.01 -4.81
C GLU A 186 20.72 4.96 -3.92
N VAL A 187 19.65 4.29 -4.35
CA VAL A 187 18.42 4.15 -3.55
C VAL A 187 18.69 3.37 -2.26
N TRP A 188 19.44 2.26 -2.35
CA TRP A 188 19.74 1.38 -1.21
C TRP A 188 20.49 2.06 -0.08
N THR A 189 21.41 2.99 -0.40
CA THR A 189 22.15 3.73 0.65
C THR A 189 21.25 4.63 1.52
N ASN A 190 19.99 4.81 1.13
CA ASN A 190 19.02 5.67 1.81
C ASN A 190 17.97 4.92 2.62
N LEU A 191 18.03 3.59 2.61
CA LEU A 191 17.07 2.72 3.27
C LEU A 191 17.76 1.95 4.41
N SER A 192 17.01 1.67 5.47
CA SER A 192 17.40 0.67 6.46
C SER A 192 17.39 -0.72 5.82
N LEU A 193 18.05 -1.70 6.45
CA LEU A 193 18.08 -3.07 5.95
C LEU A 193 16.67 -3.65 5.75
N ALA A 194 15.76 -3.39 6.69
CA ALA A 194 14.38 -3.88 6.61
C ALA A 194 13.61 -3.26 5.43
N GLU A 195 13.77 -1.95 5.20
CA GLU A 195 13.16 -1.26 4.06
C GLU A 195 13.76 -1.73 2.73
N MET A 196 15.08 -1.94 2.68
CA MET A 196 15.78 -2.50 1.51
C MET A 196 15.24 -3.88 1.16
N GLU A 197 15.17 -4.80 2.14
CA GLU A 197 14.63 -6.15 1.94
C GLU A 197 13.18 -6.09 1.42
N SER A 198 12.32 -5.29 2.05
CA SER A 198 10.91 -5.16 1.62
C SER A 198 10.82 -4.58 0.21
N LEU A 199 11.54 -3.50 -0.09
CA LEU A 199 11.53 -2.90 -1.43
C LEU A 199 12.12 -3.85 -2.49
N SER A 200 13.13 -4.64 -2.14
CA SER A 200 13.73 -5.62 -3.05
C SER A 200 12.74 -6.70 -3.50
N LEU A 201 11.79 -7.09 -2.62
CA LEU A 201 10.74 -8.06 -2.94
C LEU A 201 9.61 -7.45 -3.79
N LEU A 202 9.39 -6.13 -3.70
CA LEU A 202 8.36 -5.40 -4.46
C LEU A 202 8.84 -4.93 -5.83
N LYS A 203 10.14 -4.63 -5.97
CA LYS A 203 10.75 -4.20 -7.22
C LYS A 203 10.61 -5.30 -8.28
N THR A 204 10.16 -4.93 -9.47
CA THR A 204 10.18 -5.86 -10.62
C THR A 204 11.55 -5.83 -11.32
N ASP A 205 11.86 -6.84 -12.13
CA ASP A 205 13.20 -6.94 -12.75
C ASP A 205 13.46 -5.79 -13.75
N GLU A 206 12.42 -5.35 -14.46
CA GLU A 206 12.46 -4.25 -15.44
C GLU A 206 12.32 -2.85 -14.79
N GLU A 207 12.21 -2.78 -13.46
CA GLU A 207 12.02 -1.53 -12.75
C GLU A 207 13.32 -0.81 -12.45
N PHE A 208 13.37 0.49 -12.75
CA PHE A 208 14.49 1.38 -12.47
C PHE A 208 14.04 2.70 -11.84
N ALA A 209 14.91 3.25 -11.02
CA ALA A 209 14.67 4.50 -10.30
C ALA A 209 14.88 5.73 -11.21
N LEU A 210 14.05 6.75 -11.00
CA LEU A 210 14.08 8.02 -11.73
C LEU A 210 14.43 9.19 -10.81
N PHE A 211 13.63 9.35 -9.75
CA PHE A 211 13.78 10.41 -8.77
C PHE A 211 13.63 9.81 -7.39
N PHE A 212 14.36 10.34 -6.41
CA PHE A 212 14.04 10.08 -5.03
C PHE A 212 14.43 11.27 -4.16
N PHE A 213 13.68 11.48 -3.09
CA PHE A 213 13.96 12.50 -2.09
C PHE A 213 13.45 12.04 -0.73
N ARG A 214 14.05 12.58 0.32
CA ARG A 214 13.98 12.00 1.66
C ARG A 214 13.50 13.02 2.66
N SER A 215 12.86 12.54 3.72
CA SER A 215 12.71 13.29 4.95
C SER A 215 13.56 12.69 6.05
N SER A 216 14.24 13.56 6.80
CA SER A 216 14.80 13.24 8.09
C SER A 216 13.78 13.51 9.19
N GLU A 217 13.98 12.89 10.36
CA GLU A 217 13.12 13.12 11.51
C GLU A 217 13.09 14.61 11.91
N THR A 218 11.89 15.18 12.02
CA THR A 218 11.69 16.49 12.64
C THR A 218 11.01 16.33 13.99
N TRP A 219 11.64 16.92 15.00
CA TRP A 219 11.18 16.92 16.38
C TRP A 219 10.71 18.32 16.80
N THR A 220 9.60 18.37 17.55
CA THR A 220 9.15 19.57 18.26
C THR A 220 9.01 19.28 19.76
N THR A 221 8.98 20.34 20.56
CA THR A 221 8.73 20.23 22.00
C THR A 221 7.30 20.64 22.31
N ARG A 222 6.49 19.71 22.84
CA ARG A 222 5.14 20.01 23.32
C ARG A 222 5.13 20.04 24.86
N LYS A 223 4.64 21.13 25.44
CA LYS A 223 4.41 21.21 26.90
C LYS A 223 3.11 20.47 27.24
N ARG A 224 3.20 19.42 28.05
CA ARG A 224 2.03 18.75 28.63
C ARG A 224 2.12 18.90 30.16
N TRP A 225 1.27 19.77 30.69
CA TRP A 225 1.24 20.16 32.10
C TRP A 225 2.60 20.76 32.52
N PHE A 226 3.36 20.06 33.36
CA PHE A 226 4.68 20.49 33.86
C PHE A 226 5.86 19.85 33.11
N ARG A 227 5.62 18.95 32.15
CA ARG A 227 6.68 18.23 31.42
C ARG A 227 6.76 18.70 29.97
N LYS A 228 7.99 18.94 29.50
CA LYS A 228 8.30 19.06 28.08
C LYS A 228 8.43 17.65 27.51
N MET A 229 7.64 17.33 26.49
CA MET A 229 7.77 16.08 25.74
C MET A 229 8.26 16.40 24.33
N LEU A 230 9.26 15.65 23.87
CA LEU A 230 9.62 15.65 22.46
C LEU A 230 8.59 14.84 21.69
N LEU A 231 8.15 15.37 20.57
CA LEU A 231 7.23 14.72 19.64
C LEU A 231 7.86 14.73 18.26
N CYS A 232 7.98 13.54 17.66
CA CYS A 232 8.32 13.41 16.25
C CYS A 232 7.12 13.89 15.43
N VAL A 233 7.24 15.04 14.77
CA VAL A 233 6.20 15.60 13.90
C VAL A 233 6.35 15.17 12.46
N LYS A 234 7.56 14.73 12.09
CA LYS A 234 7.86 14.20 10.77
C LYS A 234 8.79 13.00 10.93
N PRO A 235 8.35 11.76 10.65
CA PRO A 235 9.24 10.61 10.68
C PRO A 235 10.18 10.60 9.48
N LYS A 236 11.14 9.69 9.50
CA LYS A 236 11.97 9.41 8.33
C LYS A 236 11.11 8.81 7.23
N SER A 237 11.34 9.26 5.99
CA SER A 237 10.66 8.72 4.81
C SER A 237 11.49 8.84 3.54
N LEU A 238 11.21 7.98 2.57
CA LEU A 238 11.74 8.03 1.21
C LEU A 238 10.57 8.09 0.22
N PHE A 239 10.56 9.10 -0.64
CA PHE A 239 9.74 9.11 -1.84
C PHE A 239 10.59 8.69 -3.02
N LEU A 240 10.16 7.68 -3.77
CA LEU A 240 10.88 7.10 -4.89
C LEU A 240 9.96 7.01 -6.10
N VAL A 241 10.38 7.58 -7.21
CA VAL A 241 9.71 7.47 -8.50
C VAL A 241 10.47 6.47 -9.37
N THR A 242 9.73 5.57 -9.99
CA THR A 242 10.24 4.57 -10.92
C THR A 242 9.47 4.64 -12.24
N ASN A 243 9.90 3.83 -13.21
CA ASN A 243 9.15 3.65 -14.46
C ASN A 243 7.81 2.93 -14.29
N LEU A 244 7.51 2.34 -13.12
CA LEU A 244 6.23 1.67 -12.87
C LEU A 244 5.31 2.48 -11.95
N GLY A 245 5.82 3.50 -11.26
CA GLY A 245 5.01 4.33 -10.39
C GLY A 245 5.82 5.01 -9.31
N ILE A 246 5.19 5.18 -8.16
CA ILE A 246 5.78 5.76 -6.97
C ILE A 246 5.82 4.69 -5.88
N PHE A 247 6.94 4.63 -5.18
CA PHE A 247 7.02 4.08 -3.84
C PHE A 247 7.14 5.21 -2.85
N TYR A 248 6.36 5.15 -1.79
CA TYR A 248 6.57 5.98 -0.62
C TYR A 248 6.79 5.10 0.58
N ILE A 249 7.94 5.27 1.22
CA ILE A 249 8.41 4.45 2.33
C ILE A 249 8.47 5.34 3.55
N ILE A 250 7.83 4.93 4.63
CA ILE A 250 7.78 5.70 5.87
C ILE A 250 7.94 4.80 7.08
N GLU A 251 8.74 5.27 8.02
CA GLU A 251 8.91 4.63 9.32
C GLU A 251 7.82 5.11 10.29
N GLU A 252 7.42 4.24 11.21
CA GLU A 252 6.62 4.64 12.36
C GLU A 252 7.37 5.75 13.13
N PRO A 253 6.68 6.84 13.54
CA PRO A 253 7.30 7.90 14.30
C PRO A 253 7.98 7.36 15.57
N PRO A 254 9.31 7.53 15.72
CA PRO A 254 10.02 7.06 16.91
C PRO A 254 9.55 7.82 18.16
N ILE A 255 9.67 7.16 19.32
CA ILE A 255 9.29 7.74 20.61
C ILE A 255 10.36 8.74 21.11
N LYS A 256 11.62 8.54 20.72
CA LYS A 256 12.76 9.40 21.07
C LYS A 256 13.74 9.51 19.89
N PRO A 257 14.50 10.63 19.78
CA PRO A 257 15.54 10.77 18.76
C PRO A 257 16.53 9.61 18.81
N GLY A 258 16.86 9.05 17.64
CA GLY A 258 17.84 7.96 17.51
C GLY A 258 17.36 6.59 17.98
N MET A 259 16.10 6.45 18.40
CA MET A 259 15.50 5.15 18.68
C MET A 259 15.14 4.45 17.36
N LEU A 260 15.40 3.15 17.26
CA LEU A 260 14.96 2.35 16.12
C LEU A 260 13.44 2.35 16.03
N SER A 261 12.91 2.61 14.83
CA SER A 261 11.51 2.36 14.52
C SER A 261 11.31 0.87 14.23
N PHE A 262 10.26 0.29 14.79
CA PHE A 262 9.89 -1.12 14.55
C PHE A 262 8.83 -1.25 13.46
N GLY A 263 8.15 -0.15 13.15
CA GLY A 263 7.11 -0.06 12.14
C GLY A 263 7.61 0.57 10.85
N SER A 264 7.23 0.02 9.72
CA SER A 264 7.44 0.65 8.41
C SER A 264 6.30 0.33 7.46
N GLU A 265 6.03 1.22 6.51
CA GLU A 265 5.11 0.97 5.40
C GLU A 265 5.72 1.42 4.08
N ILE A 266 5.44 0.64 3.05
CA ILE A 266 5.74 0.93 1.65
C ILE A 266 4.42 1.03 0.90
N SER A 267 4.06 2.24 0.49
CA SER A 267 2.92 2.52 -0.39
C SER A 267 3.38 2.53 -1.84
N SER A 268 2.70 1.76 -2.69
CA SER A 268 2.91 1.68 -4.13
C SER A 268 1.76 2.35 -4.87
N LEU A 269 2.04 3.38 -5.66
CA LEU A 269 1.03 4.10 -6.44
C LEU A 269 1.37 4.07 -7.93
N PRO A 270 0.42 3.67 -8.81
CA PRO A 270 0.58 3.85 -10.24
C PRO A 270 0.67 5.34 -10.59
N LEU A 271 1.63 5.75 -11.42
CA LEU A 271 1.82 7.18 -11.73
C LEU A 271 0.58 7.80 -12.43
N GLU A 272 -0.20 6.98 -13.12
CA GLU A 272 -1.43 7.42 -13.77
C GLU A 272 -2.48 7.98 -12.81
N VAL A 273 -2.47 7.57 -11.53
CA VAL A 273 -3.40 8.07 -10.52
C VAL A 273 -3.06 9.47 -10.03
N ILE A 274 -1.84 9.96 -10.27
CA ILE A 274 -1.46 11.32 -9.87
C ILE A 274 -2.17 12.32 -10.79
N ALA A 275 -3.06 13.14 -10.24
CA ALA A 275 -3.80 14.17 -10.96
C ALA A 275 -2.98 15.45 -11.12
N SER A 276 -2.35 15.90 -10.03
CA SER A 276 -1.51 17.10 -10.02
C SER A 276 -0.49 17.01 -8.88
N ALA A 277 0.52 17.89 -8.93
CA ALA A 277 1.52 18.01 -7.90
C ALA A 277 1.97 19.47 -7.73
N SER A 278 2.21 19.90 -6.50
CA SER A 278 2.74 21.23 -6.15
C SER A 278 3.84 21.13 -5.10
N LEU A 279 4.74 22.10 -5.12
CA LEU A 279 5.71 22.30 -4.05
C LEU A 279 5.24 23.42 -3.15
N GLU A 280 5.20 23.15 -1.86
CA GLU A 280 4.75 24.06 -0.82
C GLU A 280 5.74 24.02 0.35
N GLU A 281 5.54 24.93 1.30
CA GLU A 281 6.28 24.98 2.55
C GLU A 281 5.29 24.85 3.71
N GLU A 282 5.54 23.91 4.62
CA GLU A 282 4.75 23.78 5.85
C GLU A 282 5.55 24.33 7.03
N ALA A 283 4.93 25.26 7.76
CA ALA A 283 5.44 25.77 9.01
C ALA A 283 4.98 24.87 10.17
N ASN A 284 5.92 24.15 10.79
CA ASN A 284 5.69 23.36 11.98
C ASN A 284 6.43 23.99 13.17
N ALA A 285 5.68 24.69 14.03
CA ALA A 285 6.21 25.47 15.15
C ALA A 285 7.30 26.45 14.70
N ASP A 286 8.57 26.10 14.88
CA ASP A 286 9.73 26.95 14.62
C ASP A 286 10.51 26.53 13.35
N LYS A 287 9.97 25.60 12.56
CA LYS A 287 10.64 25.05 11.38
C LYS A 287 9.76 25.12 10.15
N ILE A 288 10.31 25.63 9.06
CA ILE A 288 9.74 25.54 7.72
C ILE A 288 10.33 24.30 7.05
N SER A 289 9.47 23.41 6.54
CA SER A 289 9.89 22.23 5.79
C SER A 289 9.25 22.23 4.42
N PRO A 290 10.00 21.91 3.35
CA PRO A 290 9.41 21.78 2.03
C PRO A 290 8.56 20.52 1.96
N ILE A 291 7.43 20.63 1.26
CA ILE A 291 6.45 19.56 1.05
C ILE A 291 6.13 19.46 -0.43
N LEU A 292 6.04 18.23 -0.91
CA LEU A 292 5.42 17.90 -2.19
C LEU A 292 3.98 17.48 -1.92
N ASN A 293 3.03 18.29 -2.37
CA ASN A 293 1.61 17.96 -2.33
C ASN A 293 1.24 17.24 -3.61
N LEU A 294 0.82 15.99 -3.48
CA LEU A 294 0.33 15.16 -4.57
C LEU A 294 -1.18 15.03 -4.46
N ARG A 295 -1.88 15.45 -5.51
CA ARG A 295 -3.29 15.12 -5.66
C ARG A 295 -3.39 13.85 -6.48
N PHE A 296 -4.02 12.82 -5.96
CA PHE A 296 -4.17 11.53 -6.64
C PHE A 296 -5.62 11.05 -6.62
N GLY A 297 -6.03 10.29 -7.63
CA GLY A 297 -7.41 9.88 -7.80
C GLY A 297 -7.78 9.51 -9.22
N ARG A 298 -9.06 9.19 -9.42
CA ARG A 298 -9.66 8.83 -10.71
C ARG A 298 -11.11 9.32 -10.76
N ASN A 299 -11.64 9.52 -11.96
CA ASN A 299 -13.08 9.78 -12.21
C ASN A 299 -13.68 10.86 -11.28
N SER A 300 -13.00 12.01 -11.18
CA SER A 300 -13.38 13.16 -10.33
C SER A 300 -13.25 12.97 -8.81
N ILE A 301 -12.82 11.80 -8.34
CA ILE A 301 -12.58 11.52 -6.92
C ILE A 301 -11.10 11.64 -6.68
N PHE A 302 -10.71 12.56 -5.80
CA PHE A 302 -9.32 12.86 -5.52
C PHE A 302 -9.06 12.98 -4.02
N SER A 303 -7.86 12.61 -3.63
CA SER A 303 -7.31 12.86 -2.31
C SER A 303 -5.98 13.58 -2.46
N ASP A 304 -5.63 14.35 -1.43
CA ASP A 304 -4.35 15.02 -1.32
C ASP A 304 -3.41 14.21 -0.44
N TRP A 305 -2.13 14.25 -0.79
CA TRP A 305 -1.07 13.52 -0.14
C TRP A 305 0.16 14.41 0.06
N GLU A 306 0.45 14.71 1.32
CA GLU A 306 1.59 15.54 1.71
C GLU A 306 2.83 14.67 1.87
N VAL A 307 3.84 14.92 1.06
CA VAL A 307 5.12 14.21 1.07
C VAL A 307 6.21 15.17 1.51
N PRO A 308 6.56 15.21 2.80
CA PRO A 308 7.54 16.16 3.27
C PRO A 308 8.95 15.65 2.96
N PHE A 309 9.88 16.56 2.67
CA PHE A 309 11.26 16.18 2.33
C PHE A 309 12.29 17.17 2.91
N ASN A 310 13.57 16.91 2.69
CA ASN A 310 14.69 17.69 3.19
C ASN A 310 15.02 18.82 2.21
N GLN A 311 15.38 19.99 2.71
CA GLN A 311 15.73 21.14 1.86
C GLN A 311 16.82 20.82 0.82
N ALA A 312 17.77 19.93 1.15
CA ALA A 312 18.80 19.48 0.23
C ALA A 312 18.26 18.80 -1.03
N ASP A 313 17.05 18.24 -0.98
CA ASP A 313 16.42 17.50 -2.07
C ASP A 313 15.46 18.37 -2.92
N ILE A 314 15.38 19.69 -2.68
CA ILE A 314 14.46 20.61 -3.37
C ILE A 314 14.65 20.66 -4.88
N ILE A 315 15.89 20.54 -5.36
CA ILE A 315 16.20 20.50 -6.80
C ILE A 315 15.60 19.23 -7.42
N CYS A 316 15.81 18.08 -6.78
CA CYS A 316 15.26 16.81 -7.27
C CYS A 316 13.73 16.82 -7.29
N ALA A 317 13.08 17.40 -6.27
CA ALA A 317 11.64 17.54 -6.25
C ALA A 317 11.10 18.48 -7.35
N ARG A 318 11.81 19.57 -7.66
CA ARG A 318 11.48 20.46 -8.79
C ARG A 318 11.64 19.76 -10.14
N ASP A 319 12.72 19.01 -10.33
CA ASP A 319 12.95 18.24 -11.55
C ASP A 319 11.85 17.19 -11.75
N PHE A 320 11.44 16.52 -10.67
CA PHE A 320 10.29 15.61 -10.69
C PHE A 320 9.00 16.32 -11.11
N LEU A 321 8.69 17.50 -10.57
CA LEU A 321 7.51 18.26 -10.97
C LEU A 321 7.52 18.62 -12.47
N GLN A 322 8.63 19.16 -12.96
CA GLN A 322 8.77 19.52 -14.37
C GLN A 322 8.61 18.29 -15.27
N TRP A 323 9.22 17.18 -14.89
CA TRP A 323 9.08 15.92 -15.60
C TRP A 323 7.64 15.39 -15.58
N LEU A 324 6.94 15.46 -14.43
CA LEU A 324 5.56 15.01 -14.30
C LEU A 324 4.63 15.83 -15.21
N ILE A 325 4.83 17.15 -15.25
CA ILE A 325 4.11 18.06 -16.14
C ILE A 325 4.31 17.64 -17.60
N ALA A 326 5.56 17.48 -18.05
CA ALA A 326 5.88 17.05 -19.40
C ALA A 326 5.29 15.68 -19.75
N TYR A 327 5.37 14.71 -18.83
CA TYR A 327 4.79 13.38 -18.99
C TYR A 327 3.26 13.43 -19.16
N LYS A 328 2.57 14.26 -18.37
CA LYS A 328 1.12 14.42 -18.44
C LYS A 328 0.68 15.14 -19.72
N PHE A 329 1.38 16.20 -20.13
CA PHE A 329 1.12 16.86 -21.42
C PHE A 329 1.28 15.88 -22.59
N ASN A 330 2.37 15.12 -22.65
CA ASN A 330 2.60 14.16 -23.74
C ASN A 330 1.55 13.02 -23.80
N LYS A 331 0.96 12.64 -22.66
CA LYS A 331 -0.15 11.68 -22.64
C LYS A 331 -1.43 12.24 -23.28
N ASN A 332 -1.71 13.53 -23.11
CA ASN A 332 -2.90 14.18 -23.67
C ASN A 332 -2.78 14.45 -25.18
N PHE A 333 -1.59 14.34 -25.76
CA PHE A 333 -1.31 14.56 -27.19
C PHE A 333 -1.21 13.27 -28.03
N LYS A 334 -1.51 12.10 -27.47
CA LYS A 334 -1.71 10.90 -28.27
C LYS A 334 -3.10 10.96 -28.92
N LEU A 335 -3.14 11.60 -30.11
CA LEU A 335 -4.24 11.61 -31.08
C LEU A 335 -4.66 10.19 -31.47
#